data_AF-A0A9P0LAL3-F1
#
_entry.id   AF-A0A9P0LAL3-F1
#
_cell.length_a   1.000
_cell.length_b   1.000
_cell.length_c   1.000
_cell.angle_alpha   90.00
_cell.angle_beta   90.00
_cell.angle_gamma   90.00
#
_symmetry.space_group_name_H-M   'P 1'
#
loop_
_entity.id
_entity.type
_entity.pdbx_description
1 polymer ?
#
loop_
_entity_poly.entity_id
_entity_poly.type
_entity_poly.pdbx_seq_one_letter_code
_entity_poly.pdbx_strand_id
1 'polypeptide(L)'
;MMELCDVINQCGERLFSEKEKPDDPRMVISFGELFAIYTAISDKVVGILLRARKYKFVDFEGECLFQRRDDHVPIILLRPIKEIRQILNDRINEAMKAIKESEAGENFS
;
A
#
# COMPACT_ATOMS: atom_id res chain seq x y z
N MET A 1 1.91 3.73 -4.46
CA MET A 1 1.23 2.66 -3.69
C MET A 1 2.16 1.49 -3.47
N MET A 2 2.77 0.93 -4.53
CA MET A 2 3.76 -0.15 -4.38
C MET A 2 4.93 0.27 -3.48
N GLU A 3 5.56 1.41 -3.78
CA GLU A 3 6.64 1.98 -2.97
C GLU A 3 6.26 2.16 -1.48
N LEU A 4 5.04 2.64 -1.20
CA LEU A 4 4.52 2.74 0.18
C LEU A 4 4.48 1.38 0.86
N CYS A 5 3.98 0.35 0.16
CA CYS A 5 3.92 -1.00 0.70
C CYS A 5 5.34 -1.57 0.90
N ASP A 6 6.28 -1.29 -0.01
CA ASP A 6 7.68 -1.70 0.12
C ASP A 6 8.34 -1.02 1.34
N VAL A 7 8.07 0.27 1.58
CA VAL A 7 8.57 0.99 2.77
C VAL A 7 8.02 0.37 4.04
N ILE A 8 6.71 0.14 4.15
CA ILE A 8 6.12 -0.49 5.33
C ILE A 8 6.68 -1.90 5.55
N ASN A 9 6.88 -2.68 4.48
CA ASN A 9 7.43 -4.02 4.57
C ASN A 9 8.91 -4.03 5.02
N GLN A 10 9.69 -3.00 4.67
CA GLN A 10 11.13 -2.93 5.00
C GLN A 10 11.40 -2.28 6.35
N CYS A 11 10.62 -1.25 6.71
CA CYS A 11 10.85 -0.43 7.89
C CYS A 11 9.89 -0.74 9.05
N GLY A 12 8.78 -1.43 8.77
CA GLY A 12 7.83 -1.84 9.78
C GLY A 12 8.24 -3.13 10.50
N GLU A 13 7.46 -3.47 11.51
CA GLU A 13 7.63 -4.66 12.35
C GLU A 13 6.47 -5.63 12.13
N ARG A 14 6.61 -6.89 12.58
CA ARG A 14 5.49 -7.84 12.51
C ARG A 14 4.37 -7.37 13.43
N LEU A 15 3.13 -7.37 12.93
CA LEU A 15 1.97 -6.95 13.72
C LEU A 15 1.73 -7.85 14.94
N PHE A 16 2.07 -9.14 14.82
CA PHE A 16 2.02 -10.10 15.91
C PHE A 16 3.39 -10.75 16.07
N SER A 17 3.76 -11.05 17.31
CA SER A 17 4.96 -11.85 17.56
C SER A 17 4.81 -13.27 16.98
N GLU A 18 5.93 -13.94 16.72
CA GLU A 18 5.94 -15.34 16.28
C GLU A 18 5.19 -16.28 17.23
N LYS A 19 5.16 -15.94 18.54
CA LYS A 19 4.46 -16.74 19.55
C LYS A 19 2.94 -16.54 19.49
N GLU A 20 2.48 -15.34 19.20
CA GLU A 20 1.05 -15.02 19.16
C GLU A 20 0.42 -15.52 17.87
N LYS A 21 1.06 -15.21 16.72
CA LYS A 21 0.63 -15.65 15.40
C LYS A 21 1.85 -15.92 14.51
N PRO A 22 2.34 -17.17 14.46
CA PRO A 22 3.53 -17.54 13.69
C PRO A 22 3.42 -17.14 12.22
N ASP A 23 2.27 -17.38 11.60
CA ASP A 23 2.08 -17.23 10.15
C ASP A 23 1.38 -15.93 9.74
N ASP A 24 1.21 -14.97 10.65
CA ASP A 24 0.59 -13.68 10.28
C ASP A 24 1.59 -12.87 9.43
N PRO A 25 1.23 -12.50 8.19
CA PRO A 25 2.14 -11.80 7.28
C PRO A 25 2.09 -10.28 7.46
N ARG A 26 1.23 -9.77 8.34
CA ARG A 26 0.98 -8.33 8.44
C ARG A 26 2.15 -7.62 9.09
N MET A 27 2.51 -6.50 8.49
CA MET A 27 3.51 -5.58 9.01
C MET A 27 2.82 -4.33 9.55
N VAL A 28 3.45 -3.66 10.50
CA VAL A 28 2.96 -2.42 11.11
C VAL A 28 4.09 -1.40 11.23
N ILE A 29 3.77 -0.14 10.98
CA ILE A 29 4.63 1.01 11.25
C ILE A 29 3.77 2.15 11.80
N SER A 30 4.30 2.99 12.67
CA SER A 30 3.54 4.17 13.11
C SER A 30 3.43 5.21 11.99
N PHE A 31 2.36 6.01 12.00
CA PHE A 31 2.22 7.09 11.04
C PHE A 31 3.35 8.12 11.13
N GLY A 32 3.83 8.42 12.34
CA GLY A 32 4.91 9.38 12.56
C GLY A 32 6.22 8.92 11.92
N GLU A 33 6.58 7.65 12.09
CA GLU A 33 7.77 7.05 11.46
C GLU A 33 7.64 7.02 9.94
N LEU A 34 6.50 6.56 9.44
CA LEU A 34 6.23 6.50 8.00
C LEU A 34 6.27 7.91 7.38
N PHE A 35 5.68 8.90 8.05
CA PHE A 35 5.72 10.29 7.62
C PHE A 35 7.16 10.81 7.62
N ALA A 36 7.94 10.56 8.67
CA ALA A 36 9.35 10.96 8.75
C ALA A 36 10.18 10.38 7.61
N ILE A 37 10.03 9.08 7.29
CA ILE A 37 10.69 8.45 6.14
C ILE A 37 10.30 9.18 4.84
N TYR A 38 9.01 9.45 4.66
CA TYR A 38 8.51 10.11 3.47
C TYR A 38 8.90 11.59 3.37
N THR A 39 9.17 12.31 4.46
CA THR A 39 9.67 13.70 4.35
C THR A 39 10.97 13.82 3.55
N ALA A 40 11.78 12.76 3.51
CA ALA A 40 12.99 12.71 2.69
C ALA A 40 12.74 12.30 1.22
N ILE A 41 11.56 11.74 0.91
CA ILE A 41 11.26 11.09 -0.37
C ILE A 41 10.15 11.82 -1.14
N SER A 42 9.01 12.13 -0.49
CA SER A 42 7.86 12.80 -1.08
C SER A 42 6.88 13.35 -0.02
N ASP A 43 6.33 14.54 -0.28
CA ASP A 43 5.27 15.19 0.48
C ASP A 43 3.86 14.59 0.26
N LYS A 44 3.71 13.53 -0.54
CA LYS A 44 2.40 12.98 -0.97
C LYS A 44 1.93 11.78 -0.16
N VAL A 45 2.60 11.45 0.95
CA VAL A 45 2.36 10.20 1.69
C VAL A 45 0.90 10.00 2.10
N VAL A 46 0.21 11.04 2.56
CA VAL A 46 -1.21 10.95 2.98
C VAL A 46 -2.11 10.55 1.81
N GLY A 47 -1.93 11.16 0.64
CA GLY A 47 -2.69 10.81 -0.55
C GLY A 47 -2.39 9.39 -1.05
N ILE A 48 -1.15 8.94 -0.92
CA ILE A 48 -0.74 7.58 -1.29
C ILE A 48 -1.32 6.55 -0.30
N LEU A 49 -1.33 6.85 1.00
CA LEU A 49 -1.94 6.04 2.06
C LEU A 49 -3.44 5.83 1.82
N LEU A 50 -4.19 6.91 1.59
CA LEU A 50 -5.62 6.85 1.31
C LEU A 50 -5.92 5.99 0.07
N ARG A 51 -5.08 6.10 -0.96
CA ARG A 51 -5.21 5.27 -2.16
C ARG A 51 -4.92 3.80 -1.85
N ALA A 52 -3.83 3.49 -1.14
CA ALA A 52 -3.50 2.12 -0.74
C ALA A 52 -4.60 1.49 0.14
N ARG A 53 -5.23 2.27 1.02
CA ARG A 53 -6.40 1.84 1.81
C ARG A 53 -7.60 1.50 0.92
N LYS A 54 -7.86 2.30 -0.12
CA LYS A 54 -8.92 2.01 -1.11
C LYS A 54 -8.72 0.65 -1.79
N TYR A 55 -7.48 0.25 -2.05
CA TYR A 55 -7.14 -1.06 -2.62
C TYR A 55 -6.99 -2.18 -1.58
N LYS A 56 -7.26 -1.91 -0.29
CA LYS A 56 -7.13 -2.88 0.81
C LYS A 56 -5.72 -3.47 0.93
N PHE A 57 -4.70 -2.66 0.65
CA PHE A 57 -3.31 -3.01 0.91
C PHE A 57 -2.87 -2.59 2.31
N VAL A 58 -3.42 -1.49 2.81
CA VAL A 58 -3.17 -1.00 4.16
C VAL A 58 -4.47 -0.74 4.90
N ASP A 59 -4.40 -0.72 6.23
CA ASP A 59 -5.45 -0.26 7.11
C ASP A 59 -4.90 0.63 8.23
N PHE A 60 -5.72 1.55 8.70
CA PHE A 60 -5.43 2.45 9.82
C PHE A 60 -6.71 3.10 10.32
N GLU A 61 -6.71 3.49 11.60
CA GLU A 61 -7.85 4.17 12.22
C GLU A 61 -7.96 5.64 11.78
N GLY A 62 -9.20 6.11 11.56
CA GLY A 62 -9.50 7.49 11.19
C GLY A 62 -9.63 7.73 9.68
N GLU A 63 -10.28 8.82 9.29
CA GLU A 63 -10.52 9.14 7.87
C GLU A 63 -9.27 9.71 7.19
N CYS A 64 -8.54 10.57 7.89
CA CYS A 64 -7.32 11.26 7.47
C CYS A 64 -6.38 11.42 8.68
N LEU A 65 -5.07 11.43 8.43
CA LEU A 65 -4.03 11.50 9.46
C LEU A 65 -3.25 12.81 9.37
N PHE A 66 -2.96 13.40 10.53
CA PHE A 66 -2.30 14.69 10.67
C PHE A 66 -1.05 14.54 11.55
N GLN A 67 0.08 15.04 11.06
CA GLN A 67 1.36 14.98 11.75
C GLN A 67 1.27 15.57 13.17
N ARG A 68 2.04 15.04 14.12
CA ARG A 68 2.08 15.35 15.56
C ARG A 68 0.87 14.86 16.33
N ARG A 69 -0.33 14.98 15.77
CA ARG A 69 -1.57 14.50 16.40
C ARG A 69 -1.69 12.98 16.29
N ASP A 70 -1.53 12.47 15.08
CA ASP A 70 -1.84 11.08 14.74
C ASP A 70 -0.57 10.24 14.55
N ASP A 71 0.60 10.73 14.99
CA ASP A 71 1.91 10.06 14.80
C ASP A 71 1.93 8.63 15.38
N HIS A 72 1.13 8.37 16.41
CA HIS A 72 1.03 7.07 17.08
C HIS A 72 0.10 6.07 16.36
N VAL A 73 -0.65 6.50 15.36
CA VAL A 73 -1.63 5.63 14.68
C VAL A 73 -0.89 4.53 13.92
N PRO A 74 -1.22 3.24 14.16
CA PRO A 74 -0.60 2.13 13.46
C PRO A 74 -1.10 2.07 12.00
N ILE A 75 -0.16 2.01 11.07
CA ILE A 75 -0.41 1.73 9.65
C ILE A 75 -0.08 0.26 9.40
N ILE A 76 -1.10 -0.53 9.11
CA ILE A 76 -1.00 -1.98 8.97
C ILE A 76 -0.94 -2.34 7.49
N LEU A 77 0.11 -3.02 7.05
CA LEU A 77 0.18 -3.68 5.75
C LEU A 77 -0.58 -5.01 5.84
N LEU A 78 -1.65 -5.15 5.04
CA LEU A 78 -2.60 -6.24 5.17
C LEU A 78 -2.17 -7.54 4.47
N ARG A 79 -1.23 -7.47 3.54
CA ARG A 79 -0.83 -8.58 2.66
C ARG A 79 0.69 -8.60 2.46
N PRO A 80 1.30 -9.78 2.22
CA PRO A 80 2.71 -9.86 1.83
C PRO A 80 3.01 -9.00 0.59
N ILE A 81 4.19 -8.40 0.56
CA ILE A 81 4.60 -7.51 -0.53
C ILE A 81 4.59 -8.21 -1.92
N LYS A 82 4.89 -9.51 -1.95
CA LYS A 82 4.83 -10.34 -3.16
C LYS A 82 3.41 -10.43 -3.71
N GLU A 83 2.42 -10.58 -2.83
CA GLU A 83 1.01 -10.67 -3.22
C GLU A 83 0.50 -9.33 -3.76
N ILE A 84 0.83 -8.23 -3.08
CA ILE A 84 0.48 -6.88 -3.54
C ILE A 84 1.05 -6.61 -4.94
N ARG A 85 2.30 -7.00 -5.18
CA ARG A 85 2.95 -6.87 -6.49
C ARG A 85 2.21 -7.66 -7.56
N GLN A 86 1.81 -8.90 -7.26
CA GLN A 86 1.04 -9.73 -8.19
C GLN A 86 -0.30 -9.06 -8.55
N ILE A 87 -1.06 -8.59 -7.54
CA ILE A 87 -2.34 -7.91 -7.75
C ILE A 87 -2.19 -6.69 -8.66
N LEU A 88 -1.14 -5.91 -8.48
CA LEU A 88 -0.89 -4.74 -9.32
C LEU A 88 -0.51 -5.12 -10.75
N ASN A 89 0.32 -6.14 -10.92
CA ASN A 89 0.70 -6.64 -12.24
C ASN A 89 -0.50 -7.21 -13.01
N ASP A 90 -1.38 -7.95 -12.33
CA ASP A 90 -2.59 -8.52 -12.95
C ASP A 90 -3.51 -7.41 -13.48
N ARG A 91 -3.75 -6.36 -12.67
CA ARG A 91 -4.53 -5.19 -13.10
C ARG A 91 -3.90 -4.45 -14.28
N ILE A 92 -2.58 -4.33 -14.28
CA ILE A 92 -1.83 -3.71 -15.38
C ILE A 92 -2.02 -4.53 -16.66
N ASN A 93 -1.91 -5.85 -16.57
CA ASN A 93 -2.09 -6.76 -17.71
C ASN A 93 -3.53 -6.71 -18.25
N GLU A 94 -4.52 -6.70 -17.37
CA GLU A 94 -5.94 -6.54 -17.73
C GLU A 94 -6.20 -5.21 -18.45
N ALA A 95 -5.67 -4.11 -17.93
CA ALA A 95 -5.81 -2.79 -18.55
C ALA A 95 -5.13 -2.75 -19.94
N MET A 96 -3.92 -3.31 -20.07
CA MET A 96 -3.25 -3.41 -21.36
C MET A 96 -4.00 -4.26 -22.38
N LYS A 97 -4.64 -5.35 -21.93
CA LYS A 97 -5.46 -6.19 -22.79
C LYS A 97 -6.68 -5.41 -23.32
N ALA A 98 -7.37 -4.68 -22.44
CA ALA A 98 -8.53 -3.88 -22.82
C ALA A 98 -8.18 -2.79 -23.86
N ILE A 99 -7.04 -2.11 -23.70
CA ILE A 99 -6.57 -1.09 -24.66
C ILE A 99 -6.32 -1.70 -26.05
N LYS A 100 -5.65 -2.85 -26.10
CA LYS A 100 -5.37 -3.55 -27.37
C LYS A 100 -6.65 -4.00 -28.08
N GLU A 101 -7.66 -4.44 -27.33
CA GLU A 101 -8.95 -4.84 -27.89
C GLU A 101 -9.74 -3.64 -28.44
N SER A 102 -9.67 -2.46 -27.82
CA SER A 102 -10.29 -1.24 -28.37
C SER A 102 -9.62 -0.74 -29.64
N GLU A 103 -8.29 -0.78 -29.73
CA GLU A 103 -7.53 -0.37 -30.93
C GLU A 103 -7.76 -1.33 -32.11
N ALA A 104 -8.00 -2.61 -31.83
CA ALA A 104 -8.34 -3.59 -32.85
C ALA A 104 -9.76 -3.36 -33.39
N GLY A 105 -10.71 -2.87 -32.60
CA GLY A 105 -12.08 -2.58 -33.04
C GLY A 105 -12.22 -1.36 -33.95
N GLU A 106 -11.41 -0.32 -33.73
CA GLU A 106 -11.43 0.92 -34.53
C GLU A 106 -10.80 0.74 -35.92
N ASN A 107 -9.87 -0.20 -36.11
CA ASN A 107 -9.22 -0.46 -37.40
C ASN A 107 -10.08 -1.24 -38.41
N PHE A 108 -11.28 -1.69 -38.02
CA PHE A 108 -12.23 -2.40 -38.90
C PHE A 108 -13.55 -1.62 -39.12
N SER A 109 -13.64 -0.35 -38.70
CA SER A 109 -14.75 0.57 -38.99
C SER A 109 -14.29 1.71 -39.90
#